data_AF-A0A959DH46-F1
#
_entry.id   AF-A0A959DH46-F1
#
_cell.length_a   1.000
_cell.length_b   1.000
_cell.length_c   1.000
_cell.angle_alpha   90.00
_cell.angle_beta   90.00
_cell.angle_gamma   90.00
#
_symmetry.space_group_name_H-M   'P 1'
#
loop_
_entity.id
_entity.type
_entity.pdbx_description
1 polymer ?
#
loop_
_entity_poly.entity_id
_entity_poly.type
_entity_poly.pdbx_seq_one_letter_code
_entity_poly.pdbx_strand_id
1 'polypeptide(L)'
;MSKEKKDKNFIKKPIYEGGPRALKAFIGKNLRYPKEALKEKIEGTVALKYSIDYKGNVVDAKVISGLGHGCDEEAVRLARMLKFEVPRTR
;
A
#
# COMPACT_ATOMS: atom_id res chain seq x y z
N MET A 1 -35.13 14.72 -3.09
CA MET A 1 -34.06 15.70 -2.86
C MET A 1 -32.96 15.02 -2.03
N SER A 2 -31.98 14.41 -2.69
CA SER A 2 -30.90 13.67 -2.03
C SER A 2 -29.70 14.59 -1.87
N LYS A 3 -29.37 14.88 -0.61
CA LYS A 3 -28.33 15.82 -0.17
C LYS A 3 -27.03 15.67 -0.97
N GLU A 4 -26.63 16.75 -1.65
CA GLU A 4 -25.29 16.98 -2.19
C GLU A 4 -24.25 16.65 -1.12
N LYS A 5 -23.45 15.61 -1.37
CA LYS A 5 -22.26 15.31 -0.59
C LYS A 5 -21.19 16.35 -0.96
N LYS A 6 -21.25 17.53 -0.32
CA LYS A 6 -20.22 18.57 -0.36
C LYS A 6 -18.83 17.93 -0.29
N ASP A 7 -18.06 18.21 -1.32
CA ASP A 7 -16.73 17.70 -1.63
C ASP A 7 -15.78 17.83 -0.43
N LYS A 8 -15.57 16.73 0.29
CA LYS A 8 -14.52 16.59 1.31
C LYS A 8 -13.14 16.40 0.67
N ASN A 9 -12.86 17.13 -0.41
CA ASN A 9 -11.66 16.97 -1.22
C ASN A 9 -10.54 17.94 -0.82
N PHE A 10 -10.57 18.46 0.40
CA PHE A 10 -9.54 19.37 0.91
C PHE A 10 -8.21 18.65 1.25
N ILE A 11 -8.25 17.33 1.40
CA ILE A 11 -7.04 16.50 1.59
C ILE A 11 -6.79 15.76 0.27
N LYS A 12 -5.92 16.30 -0.58
CA LYS A 12 -5.42 15.58 -1.74
C LYS A 12 -4.75 14.30 -1.26
N LYS A 13 -5.29 13.15 -1.66
CA LYS A 13 -4.73 11.85 -1.31
C LYS A 13 -3.31 11.75 -1.91
N PRO A 14 -2.35 11.15 -1.19
CA PRO A 14 -1.05 10.86 -1.77
C PRO A 14 -1.21 9.92 -2.96
N ILE A 15 -0.57 10.27 -4.07
CA ILE A 15 -0.63 9.50 -5.33
C ILE A 15 0.75 8.88 -5.52
N TYR A 16 0.82 7.61 -5.88
CA TYR A 16 2.11 7.01 -6.22
C TYR A 16 2.64 7.63 -7.52
N GLU A 17 3.96 7.89 -7.60
CA GLU A 17 4.58 8.42 -8.82
C GLU A 17 4.30 7.47 -10.01
N GLY A 18 3.62 7.96 -11.05
CA GLY A 18 3.17 7.12 -12.18
C GLY A 18 1.82 6.41 -11.97
N GLY A 19 1.09 6.76 -10.90
CA GLY A 19 -0.29 6.33 -10.66
C GLY A 19 -0.44 4.87 -10.18
N PRO A 20 -1.68 4.36 -10.13
CA PRO A 20 -1.97 3.03 -9.59
C PRO A 20 -1.38 1.89 -10.44
N ARG A 21 -1.10 2.13 -11.73
CA ARG A 21 -0.45 1.14 -12.60
C ARG A 21 1.02 0.96 -12.27
N ALA A 22 1.77 2.05 -12.08
CA ALA A 22 3.17 2.01 -11.70
C ALA A 22 3.34 1.33 -10.33
N LEU A 23 2.43 1.60 -9.39
CA LEU A 23 2.39 0.93 -8.10
C LEU A 23 2.24 -0.60 -8.25
N LYS A 24 1.24 -1.06 -9.03
CA LYS A 24 1.06 -2.51 -9.27
C LYS A 24 2.27 -3.15 -9.95
N ALA A 25 2.87 -2.45 -10.92
CA ALA A 25 4.06 -2.94 -11.61
C ALA A 25 5.27 -3.02 -10.66
N PHE A 26 5.44 -2.03 -9.78
CA PHE A 26 6.49 -2.04 -8.76
C PHE A 26 6.30 -3.20 -7.80
N ILE A 27 5.07 -3.41 -7.30
CA ILE A 27 4.74 -4.55 -6.44
C ILE A 27 5.08 -5.85 -7.17
N GLY A 28 4.58 -6.07 -8.39
CA GLY A 28 4.85 -7.30 -9.15
C GLY A 28 6.33 -7.56 -9.44
N LYS A 29 7.14 -6.50 -9.63
CA LYS A 29 8.59 -6.63 -9.85
C LYS A 29 9.39 -6.93 -8.58
N ASN A 30 8.94 -6.40 -7.43
CA ASN A 30 9.67 -6.51 -6.18
C ASN A 30 9.11 -7.59 -5.24
N LEU A 31 7.93 -8.12 -5.53
CA LEU A 31 7.25 -9.14 -4.74
C LEU A 31 8.07 -10.42 -4.72
N ARG A 32 8.53 -10.80 -3.53
CA ARG A 32 9.23 -12.06 -3.31
C ARG A 32 8.36 -13.00 -2.50
N TYR A 33 7.79 -14.00 -3.17
CA TYR A 33 7.00 -15.01 -2.47
C TYR A 33 7.87 -15.82 -1.51
N PRO A 34 7.54 -15.88 -0.21
CA PRO A 34 8.31 -16.64 0.77
C PRO A 34 8.22 -18.14 0.47
N LYS A 35 9.32 -18.87 0.76
CA LYS A 35 9.41 -20.31 0.47
C LYS A 35 8.42 -21.13 1.28
N GLU A 36 8.08 -20.68 2.49
CA GLU A 36 7.14 -21.35 3.38
C GLU A 36 5.72 -21.31 2.81
N ALA A 37 5.23 -20.13 2.43
CA ALA A 37 3.95 -19.99 1.74
C ALA A 37 3.87 -20.77 0.42
N LEU A 38 4.99 -20.85 -0.33
CA LEU A 38 5.04 -21.62 -1.58
C LEU A 38 4.93 -23.13 -1.34
N LYS A 39 5.60 -23.65 -0.30
CA LYS A 39 5.56 -25.08 0.06
C LYS A 39 4.16 -25.50 0.48
N GLU A 40 3.49 -24.65 1.25
CA GLU A 40 2.15 -24.91 1.76
C GLU A 40 1.03 -24.49 0.79
N LYS A 41 1.38 -23.96 -0.39
CA LYS A 41 0.44 -23.46 -1.41
C LYS A 41 -0.58 -22.49 -0.82
N ILE A 42 -0.14 -21.66 0.12
CA ILE A 42 -0.98 -20.61 0.71
C ILE A 42 -1.15 -19.53 -0.34
N GLU A 43 -2.37 -19.09 -0.56
CA GLU A 43 -2.73 -17.98 -1.45
C GLU A 43 -3.79 -17.12 -0.79
N GLY A 44 -3.82 -15.83 -1.11
CA GLY A 44 -4.89 -14.94 -0.66
C GLY A 44 -4.51 -13.48 -0.69
N THR A 45 -5.25 -12.66 0.06
CA THR A 45 -5.09 -11.21 0.08
C THR A 45 -4.59 -10.74 1.45
N VAL A 46 -3.44 -10.04 1.47
CA VAL A 46 -2.94 -9.35 2.66
C VAL A 46 -3.44 -7.91 2.64
N ALA A 47 -4.17 -7.50 3.67
CA ALA A 47 -4.61 -6.12 3.86
C ALA A 47 -3.66 -5.39 4.80
N LEU A 48 -3.03 -4.33 4.28
CA LEU A 48 -2.12 -3.47 5.01
C LEU A 48 -2.74 -2.09 5.22
N LYS A 49 -2.55 -1.55 6.43
CA LYS A 49 -2.73 -0.13 6.73
C LYS A 49 -1.37 0.51 6.81
N TYR A 50 -1.18 1.62 6.12
CA TYR A 50 0.06 2.37 6.23
C TYR A 50 -0.21 3.87 6.30
N SER A 51 0.68 4.58 6.97
CA SER A 51 0.67 6.03 7.12
C SER A 51 1.79 6.63 6.28
N ILE A 52 1.46 7.65 5.49
CA ILE A 52 2.40 8.36 4.63
C ILE A 52 2.68 9.73 5.24
N ASP A 53 3.96 10.08 5.32
CA ASP A 53 4.42 11.40 5.77
C ASP A 53 4.28 12.46 4.67
N TYR A 54 4.35 13.75 5.02
CA TYR A 54 4.29 14.86 4.06
C TYR A 54 5.38 14.82 2.97
N LYS A 55 6.48 14.10 3.21
CA LYS A 55 7.53 13.84 2.21
C LYS A 55 7.21 12.69 1.25
N GLY A 56 6.12 11.95 1.48
CA GLY A 56 5.76 10.79 0.66
C GLY A 56 6.33 9.46 1.10
N ASN A 57 7.04 9.42 2.23
CA ASN A 57 7.60 8.18 2.76
C ASN A 57 6.56 7.47 3.63
N VAL A 58 6.53 6.13 3.54
CA VAL A 58 5.72 5.31 4.46
C VAL A 58 6.42 5.24 5.81
N VAL A 59 5.81 5.85 6.83
CA VAL A 59 6.38 5.93 8.19
C VAL A 59 5.89 4.81 9.10
N ASP A 60 4.66 4.36 8.90
CA ASP A 60 4.07 3.26 9.68
C ASP A 60 3.36 2.32 8.71
N ALA A 61 3.60 1.02 8.85
CA ALA A 61 2.94 -0.02 8.06
C ALA A 61 2.54 -1.15 9.01
N LYS A 62 1.24 -1.44 9.08
CA LYS A 62 0.61 -2.43 9.96
C LYS A 62 -0.27 -3.36 9.13
N VAL A 63 -0.17 -4.64 9.40
CA VAL A 63 -1.02 -5.66 8.78
C VAL A 63 -2.35 -5.66 9.53
N ILE A 64 -3.46 -5.45 8.82
CA ILE A 64 -4.81 -5.56 9.38
C ILE A 64 -5.31 -7.00 9.23
N SER A 65 -5.09 -7.57 8.04
CA SER A 65 -5.49 -8.93 7.72
C SER A 65 -4.31 -9.59 7.03
N GLY A 66 -3.69 -10.54 7.73
CA GLY A 66 -2.55 -11.30 7.25
C GLY A 66 -2.94 -12.68 6.77
N LEU A 67 -2.07 -13.27 5.95
CA LEU A 67 -2.13 -14.68 5.56
C LEU A 67 -1.21 -15.55 6.42
N GLY A 68 -0.24 -14.96 7.13
CA GLY A 68 0.82 -15.68 7.81
C GLY A 68 1.93 -16.17 6.85
N HIS A 69 2.74 -17.11 7.33
CA HIS A 69 3.75 -17.83 6.53
C HIS A 69 4.76 -16.94 5.78
N GLY A 70 5.09 -15.79 6.37
CA GLY A 70 6.05 -14.80 5.84
C GLY A 70 5.48 -13.85 4.78
N CYS A 71 4.23 -14.04 4.33
CA CYS A 71 3.60 -13.15 3.35
C CYS A 71 3.37 -11.75 3.92
N ASP A 72 3.08 -11.67 5.21
CA ASP A 72 2.83 -10.42 5.92
C ASP A 72 4.10 -9.56 6.00
N GLU A 73 5.23 -10.19 6.29
CA GLU A 73 6.54 -9.53 6.38
C GLU A 73 6.99 -9.00 5.03
N GLU A 74 6.82 -9.79 3.98
CA GLU A 74 7.11 -9.35 2.62
C GLU A 74 6.20 -8.18 2.21
N ALA A 75 4.92 -8.24 2.56
CA ALA A 75 3.97 -7.17 2.26
C ALA A 75 4.35 -5.87 3.00
N VAL A 76 4.76 -5.95 4.27
CA VAL A 76 5.27 -4.79 5.04
C VAL A 76 6.56 -4.25 4.43
N ARG A 77 7.48 -5.13 3.99
CA ARG A 77 8.72 -4.74 3.31
C ARG A 77 8.42 -3.93 2.06
N LEU A 78 7.52 -4.43 1.20
CA LEU A 78 7.09 -3.72 0.01
C LEU A 78 6.46 -2.37 0.35
N ALA A 79 5.55 -2.33 1.32
CA ALA A 79 4.90 -1.11 1.75
C ALA A 79 5.90 -0.03 2.19
N ARG A 80 6.97 -0.40 2.89
CA ARG A 80 8.04 0.52 3.30
C ARG A 80 8.92 1.01 2.15
N MET A 81 9.05 0.23 1.08
CA MET A 81 9.81 0.63 -0.11
C MET A 81 9.01 1.58 -1.03
N LEU A 82 7.70 1.66 -0.83
CA LEU A 82 6.86 2.56 -1.62
C LEU A 82 7.15 4.02 -1.25
N LYS A 83 7.37 4.82 -2.28
CA LYS A 83 7.45 6.27 -2.19
C LYS A 83 6.26 6.89 -2.91
N PHE A 84 5.48 7.66 -2.18
CA PHE A 84 4.30 8.33 -2.69
C PHE A 84 4.62 9.79 -2.99
N GLU A 85 3.99 10.36 -3.99
CA GLU A 85 4.00 11.80 -4.23
C GLU A 85 2.86 12.45 -3.43
N VAL A 86 3.22 13.35 -2.53
CA VAL A 86 2.25 14.13 -1.75
C VAL A 86 2.13 15.50 -2.41
N PRO A 87 0.99 15.82 -3.04
CA PRO A 87 0.79 17.13 -3.62
C PRO A 87 0.71 18.17 -2.49
N ARG A 88 1.76 18.98 -2.36
CA ARG A 88 1.82 20.06 -1.39
C ARG A 88 0.76 21.09 -1.76
N THR A 89 -0.32 21.13 -1.00
CA THR A 89 -1.36 22.15 -1.17
C THR A 89 -0.82 23.44 -0.55
N ARG A 90 -0.72 24.51 -1.34
CA ARG A 90 -0.27 25.84 -0.91
C ARG A 90 -1.46 26.63 -0.38
#